data_AF-A0A7Y0SQY0-F1
#
_entry.id   AF-A0A7Y0SQY0-F1
#
_cell.length_a   1.000
_cell.length_b   1.000
_cell.length_c   1.000
_cell.angle_alpha   90.00
_cell.angle_beta   90.00
_cell.angle_gamma   90.00
#
_symmetry.space_group_name_H-M   'P 1'
#
loop_
_entity.id
_entity.type
_entity.pdbx_description
1 polymer ?
#
loop_
_entity_poly.entity_id
_entity_poly.type
_entity_poly.pdbx_seq_one_letter_code
_entity_poly.pdbx_strand_id
1 'polypeptide(L)'
;WQKKPLSTLTEMRDVADRFRLRDMNVDIDAMNVAKLGTGPKEVVVFVDPQCGACHQLMEEAKALKDEYTFKFVVIPILGDKSNRLARALSCITDQDKAFEAL
;
A
#
# COMPACT_ATOMS: atom_id res chain seq x y z
N TRP A 1 13.09 3.62 14.25
CA TRP A 1 12.11 4.67 13.93
C TRP A 1 11.02 4.87 14.98
N GLN A 2 10.56 3.81 15.67
CA GLN A 2 9.48 3.90 16.69
C GLN A 2 9.85 4.64 18.00
N LYS A 3 11.03 5.29 18.08
CA LYS A 3 11.54 6.03 19.26
C LYS A 3 11.42 5.29 20.62
N LYS A 4 11.50 3.96 20.61
CA LYS A 4 11.45 3.11 21.81
C LYS A 4 12.64 2.15 21.86
N PRO A 5 13.19 1.83 23.05
CA PRO A 5 14.18 0.77 23.20
C PRO A 5 13.54 -0.60 22.93
N LEU A 6 14.36 -1.57 22.49
CA LEU A 6 13.97 -2.98 22.39
C LEU A 6 14.71 -3.73 23.50
N SER A 7 13.99 -4.19 24.51
CA SER A 7 14.56 -4.76 25.73
C SER A 7 14.25 -6.24 25.91
N THR A 8 13.31 -6.79 25.12
CA THR A 8 12.86 -8.17 25.20
C THR A 8 12.94 -8.89 23.86
N LEU A 9 13.06 -10.23 23.88
CA LEU A 9 13.03 -11.04 22.66
C LEU A 9 11.71 -10.90 21.89
N THR A 10 10.61 -10.69 22.60
CA THR A 10 9.29 -10.43 21.99
C THR A 10 9.30 -9.14 21.18
N GLU A 11 9.91 -8.07 21.70
CA GLU A 11 10.04 -6.81 20.97
C GLU A 11 10.97 -6.94 19.77
N MET A 12 12.07 -7.70 19.90
CA MET A 12 12.96 -8.01 18.79
C MET A 12 12.24 -8.78 17.67
N ARG A 13 11.40 -9.76 18.03
CA ARG A 13 10.60 -10.50 17.05
C ARG A 13 9.52 -9.63 16.42
N ASP A 14 8.84 -8.79 17.19
CA ASP A 14 7.80 -7.89 16.66
C ASP A 14 8.37 -6.95 15.57
N VAL A 15 9.56 -6.37 15.77
CA VAL A 15 10.17 -5.51 14.75
C VAL A 15 10.76 -6.27 13.56
N ALA A 16 11.05 -7.56 13.71
CA ALA A 16 11.54 -8.41 12.62
C ALA A 16 10.38 -8.84 11.69
N ASP A 17 9.23 -9.16 12.28
CA ASP A 17 8.10 -9.75 11.55
C ASP A 17 7.04 -8.73 11.14
N ARG A 18 7.03 -7.52 11.72
CA ARG A 18 5.94 -6.54 11.51
C ARG A 18 6.44 -5.14 11.21
N PHE A 19 5.76 -4.52 10.26
CA PHE A 19 5.98 -3.12 9.90
C PHE A 19 4.86 -2.24 10.46
N ARG A 20 5.10 -1.60 11.61
CA ARG A 20 4.12 -0.72 12.28
C ARG A 20 4.21 0.72 11.78
N LEU A 21 3.62 0.96 10.59
CA LEU A 21 3.69 2.24 9.88
C LEU A 21 3.33 3.46 10.74
N ARG A 22 2.22 3.36 11.49
CA ARG A 22 1.74 4.45 12.37
C ARG A 22 2.74 4.77 13.48
N ASP A 23 3.28 3.75 14.14
CA ASP A 23 4.28 3.91 15.22
C ASP A 23 5.60 4.52 14.71
N MET A 24 5.86 4.38 13.41
CA MET A 24 7.04 4.96 12.74
C MET A 24 6.76 6.35 12.15
N ASN A 25 5.55 6.89 12.34
CA ASN A 25 5.11 8.17 11.80
C ASN A 25 5.24 8.25 10.27
N VAL A 26 4.92 7.15 9.58
CA VAL A 26 4.86 7.08 8.12
C VAL A 26 3.43 7.39 7.68
N ASP A 27 3.27 8.48 6.94
CA ASP A 27 2.00 8.82 6.28
C ASP A 27 1.93 8.12 4.92
N ILE A 28 1.15 7.04 4.85
CA ILE A 28 0.92 6.29 3.62
C ILE A 28 0.09 7.11 2.62
N ASP A 29 -0.82 7.96 3.10
CA ASP A 29 -1.70 8.72 2.21
C ASP A 29 -0.96 9.86 1.48
N ALA A 30 0.22 10.24 1.96
CA ALA A 30 1.13 11.15 1.28
C ALA A 30 1.98 10.48 0.17
N MET A 31 1.90 9.15 0.02
CA MET A 31 2.58 8.41 -1.05
C MET A 31 1.73 8.33 -2.32
N ASN A 32 2.29 7.77 -3.39
CA ASN A 32 1.55 7.46 -4.62
C ASN A 32 0.63 6.25 -4.39
N VAL A 33 -0.58 6.52 -3.91
CA VAL A 33 -1.54 5.49 -3.44
C VAL A 33 -2.82 5.54 -4.25
N ALA A 34 -3.32 4.35 -4.60
CA ALA A 34 -4.70 4.13 -5.01
C ALA A 34 -5.47 3.42 -3.89
N LYS A 35 -6.71 3.84 -3.63
CA LYS A 35 -7.54 3.33 -2.53
C LYS A 35 -8.70 2.50 -3.04
N LEU A 36 -9.07 1.47 -2.26
CA LEU A 36 -10.25 0.65 -2.51
C LEU A 36 -10.96 0.35 -1.19
N GLY A 37 -12.27 0.57 -1.16
CA GLY A 37 -13.11 0.22 -0.02
C GLY A 37 -13.22 1.30 1.04
N THR A 38 -14.06 1.00 2.04
CA THR A 38 -14.49 1.92 3.10
C THR A 38 -14.51 1.26 4.47
N GLY A 39 -14.07 0.00 4.56
CA GLY A 39 -14.07 -0.73 5.80
C GLY A 39 -13.09 -0.17 6.86
N PRO A 40 -13.33 -0.40 8.15
CA PRO A 40 -12.60 0.24 9.24
C PRO A 40 -11.16 -0.29 9.42
N LYS A 41 -10.82 -1.43 8.82
CA LYS A 41 -9.49 -2.05 8.91
C LYS A 41 -8.65 -1.67 7.70
N GLU A 42 -7.45 -1.15 7.93
CA GLU A 42 -6.55 -0.78 6.83
C GLU A 42 -5.65 -1.95 6.41
N VAL A 43 -5.51 -2.14 5.11
CA VAL A 43 -4.55 -3.07 4.50
C VAL A 43 -3.65 -2.27 3.55
N VAL A 44 -2.34 -2.36 3.74
CA VAL A 44 -1.36 -1.69 2.87
C VAL A 44 -0.68 -2.73 2.00
N VAL A 45 -0.69 -2.51 0.68
CA VAL A 45 -0.09 -3.43 -0.30
C VAL A 45 0.81 -2.62 -1.21
N PHE A 46 2.07 -3.04 -1.36
CA PHE A 46 2.99 -2.44 -2.30
C PHE A 46 2.87 -3.17 -3.64
N VAL A 47 2.57 -2.44 -4.71
CA VAL A 47 2.30 -3.00 -6.04
C VAL A 47 3.07 -2.29 -7.13
N ASP A 48 3.39 -3.01 -8.19
CA ASP A 48 3.88 -2.43 -9.45
C ASP A 48 2.75 -2.46 -10.49
N PRO A 49 2.54 -1.39 -11.30
CA PRO A 49 1.47 -1.33 -12.30
C PRO A 49 1.52 -2.39 -13.42
N GLN A 50 2.61 -3.14 -13.51
CA GLN A 50 2.78 -4.21 -14.50
C GLN A 50 2.77 -5.61 -13.89
N CYS A 51 2.58 -5.72 -12.58
CA CYS A 51 2.64 -6.98 -11.85
C CYS A 51 1.30 -7.74 -11.96
N GLY A 52 1.28 -8.82 -12.75
CA GLY A 52 0.06 -9.62 -12.94
C GLY A 52 -0.52 -10.21 -11.64
N ALA A 53 0.34 -10.69 -10.73
CA ALA A 53 -0.11 -11.19 -9.41
C ALA A 53 -0.69 -10.07 -8.54
N CYS A 54 -0.18 -8.84 -8.68
CA CYS A 54 -0.68 -7.68 -7.97
C CYS A 54 -2.09 -7.32 -8.46
N HIS A 55 -2.35 -7.38 -9.77
CA HIS A 55 -3.70 -7.18 -10.32
C HIS A 55 -4.68 -8.25 -9.86
N GLN A 56 -4.25 -9.52 -9.81
CA GLN A 56 -5.10 -10.59 -9.26
C GLN A 56 -5.51 -10.30 -7.81
N LEU A 57 -4.56 -9.89 -6.97
CA LEU A 57 -4.84 -9.51 -5.58
C LEU A 57 -5.81 -8.32 -5.51
N MET A 58 -5.65 -7.32 -6.38
CA MET A 58 -6.54 -6.16 -6.42
C MET A 58 -7.97 -6.53 -6.82
N GLU A 59 -8.16 -7.48 -7.73
CA GLU A 59 -9.48 -8.01 -8.08
C GLU A 59 -10.12 -8.76 -6.90
N GLU A 60 -9.36 -9.62 -6.23
CA GLU A 60 -9.84 -10.35 -5.04
C GLU A 60 -10.20 -9.38 -3.88
N ALA A 61 -9.45 -8.29 -3.73
CA ALA A 61 -9.70 -7.27 -2.70
C ALA A 61 -11.07 -6.57 -2.86
N LYS A 62 -11.64 -6.52 -4.08
CA LYS A 62 -12.96 -5.90 -4.32
C LYS A 62 -14.08 -6.58 -3.51
N ALA A 63 -13.97 -7.88 -3.28
CA ALA A 63 -14.94 -8.64 -2.48
C ALA A 63 -14.91 -8.26 -0.99
N LEU A 64 -13.83 -7.62 -0.53
CA LEU A 64 -13.57 -7.29 0.88
C LEU A 64 -13.65 -5.79 1.16
N LYS A 65 -14.07 -4.98 0.19
CA LYS A 65 -14.06 -3.51 0.23
C LYS A 65 -14.90 -2.89 1.34
N ASP A 66 -15.92 -3.61 1.84
CA ASP A 66 -16.77 -3.12 2.93
C ASP A 66 -16.18 -3.46 4.30
N GLU A 67 -15.29 -4.44 4.38
CA GLU A 67 -14.62 -4.87 5.62
C GLU A 67 -13.26 -4.19 5.82
N TYR A 68 -12.57 -3.88 4.72
CA TYR A 68 -11.26 -3.25 4.72
C TYR A 68 -11.19 -2.02 3.82
N THR A 69 -10.32 -1.09 4.17
CA THR A 69 -9.82 -0.04 3.28
C THR A 69 -8.42 -0.44 2.82
N PHE A 70 -8.28 -0.78 1.55
CA PHE A 70 -7.00 -1.12 0.94
C PHE A 70 -6.30 0.15 0.45
N LYS A 71 -5.00 0.24 0.71
CA LYS A 71 -4.08 1.27 0.22
C LYS A 71 -3.01 0.60 -0.64
N PHE A 72 -3.16 0.69 -1.95
CA PHE A 72 -2.21 0.18 -2.91
C PHE A 72 -1.13 1.22 -3.17
N VAL A 73 0.03 1.04 -2.54
CA VAL A 73 1.20 1.91 -2.70
C VAL A 73 1.95 1.50 -3.95
N VAL A 74 2.02 2.41 -4.92
CA VAL A 74 2.54 2.10 -6.24
C VAL A 74 4.04 2.37 -6.31
N ILE A 75 4.81 1.30 -6.54
CA ILE A 75 6.27 1.31 -6.63
C ILE A 75 6.72 0.77 -8.01
N PRO A 76 7.47 1.56 -8.81
CA PRO A 76 7.86 1.15 -10.15
C PRO A 76 9.17 0.33 -10.13
N ILE A 77 9.07 -0.98 -9.94
CA ILE A 77 10.21 -1.91 -9.84
C ILE A 77 10.41 -2.76 -11.10
N LEU A 78 9.43 -2.85 -12.01
CA LEU A 78 9.49 -3.70 -13.21
C LEU A 78 9.99 -2.98 -14.49
N GLY A 79 10.57 -1.78 -14.35
CA GLY A 79 11.28 -1.08 -15.43
C GLY A 79 10.61 0.20 -15.92
N ASP A 80 10.98 0.63 -17.14
CA ASP A 80 10.63 1.97 -17.65
C ASP A 80 9.13 2.19 -17.83
N LYS A 81 8.39 1.15 -18.24
CA LYS A 81 6.95 1.27 -18.42
C LYS A 81 6.25 1.39 -17.06
N SER A 82 6.63 0.63 -16.04
CA SER A 82 6.18 0.84 -14.65
C SER A 82 6.48 2.24 -14.15
N ASN A 83 7.68 2.78 -14.43
CA ASN A 83 8.04 4.15 -14.09
C ASN A 83 7.10 5.19 -14.73
N ARG A 84 6.78 5.03 -16.02
CA ARG A 84 5.85 5.94 -16.71
C ARG A 84 4.44 5.86 -16.13
N LEU A 85 3.95 4.65 -15.87
CA LEU A 85 2.61 4.42 -15.31
C LEU A 85 2.49 4.96 -13.87
N ALA A 86 3.47 4.69 -13.01
CA ALA A 86 3.49 5.22 -11.65
C ALA A 86 3.49 6.75 -11.63
N ARG A 87 4.26 7.41 -12.52
CA ARG A 87 4.21 8.88 -12.66
C ARG A 87 2.86 9.38 -13.15
N ALA A 88 2.26 8.72 -14.15
CA ALA A 88 0.95 9.10 -14.65
C ALA A 88 -0.11 9.00 -13.54
N LEU A 89 -0.07 7.93 -12.74
CA LEU A 89 -0.94 7.74 -11.58
C LEU A 89 -0.79 8.86 -10.54
N SER A 90 0.45 9.29 -10.26
CA SER A 90 0.70 10.36 -9.28
C SER A 90 0.09 11.71 -9.64
N CYS A 91 -0.30 11.91 -10.90
CA CYS A 91 -0.99 13.10 -11.37
C CYS A 91 -2.53 13.02 -11.20
N ILE A 92 -3.06 11.84 -10.86
CA ILE A 92 -4.51 11.63 -10.69
C ILE A 92 -4.89 12.01 -9.27
N THR A 93 -5.78 13.02 -9.12
CA THR A 93 -6.24 13.48 -7.81
C THR A 93 -7.43 12.67 -7.27
N ASP A 94 -8.21 12.08 -8.17
CA ASP A 94 -9.41 11.29 -7.86
C ASP A 94 -9.00 9.84 -7.55
N GLN A 95 -9.29 9.38 -6.34
CA GLN A 95 -8.81 8.09 -5.85
C GLN A 95 -9.50 6.89 -6.49
N ASP A 96 -10.78 7.05 -6.88
CA ASP A 96 -11.51 5.98 -7.56
C ASP A 96 -10.94 5.79 -8.97
N LYS A 97 -10.67 6.91 -9.67
CA LYS A 97 -9.98 6.87 -10.97
C LYS A 97 -8.55 6.37 -10.89
N ALA A 98 -7.85 6.66 -9.79
CA ALA A 98 -6.50 6.15 -9.57
C ALA A 98 -6.50 4.62 -9.43
N PHE A 99 -7.48 4.07 -8.71
CA PHE A 99 -7.62 2.62 -8.59
C PHE A 99 -8.02 1.97 -9.92
N GLU A 100 -8.92 2.57 -10.70
CA GLU A 100 -9.30 2.07 -12.03
C GLU A 100 -8.17 2.15 -13.07
N ALA A 101 -7.17 3.02 -12.86
CA ALA A 101 -6.05 3.21 -13.77
C ALA A 101 -4.89 2.22 -13.56
N LEU A 102 -4.96 1.40 -12.51
CA LEU A 102 -4.02 0.32 -12.21
C LEU A 102 -4.49 -1.00 -12.83
#